data_AF-A0A7Y2F5U0-F1
#
_entry.id   AF-A0A7Y2F5U0-F1
#
_cell.length_a   1.000
_cell.length_b   1.000
_cell.length_c   1.000
_cell.angle_alpha   90.00
_cell.angle_beta   90.00
_cell.angle_gamma   90.00
#
_symmetry.space_group_name_H-M   'P 1'
#
loop_
_entity.id
_entity.type
_entity.pdbx_description
1 polymer ?
#
loop_
_entity_poly.entity_id
_entity_poly.type
_entity_poly.pdbx_seq_one_letter_code
_entity_poly.pdbx_strand_id
1 'polypeptide(L)'
;MRDPTMPNLRRRRTKCFATGKHLLVIGLACLIHVESLTAQESNRTTSIVAGSHSPTCTNRWRGFLFIDNQYISPPYKLELRSNEMVINGVAFSPGYFDSDGCGRTPAQTPTNAFTLVSYHSTTAGGQRNREALQDLKKFIEFSMQMNNVLVMRESAQPVSLIPTDGGQQLLERLMRSAEARIKNPDIPDSVERPADRITLAKLTTEFEATPAFRSRASERITAMQQVQAANDTMVISNVWVDRIGYPLTLFAMVAVVLGFGHVVSNKPYANVGQASEGELTSRTIVGRSLFIFGLLSVSDLGWTIAASSAGVMRELNPLGSQMINSPTQLILFKIAVTVVAITLLYRLHEHRFAQAASWWGCLTLTLLTARWLTFNSMFL
;
A
#
# COMPACT_ATOMS: atom_id res chain seq x y z
N MET A 1 25.56 15.19 87.53
CA MET A 1 26.22 14.24 86.62
C MET A 1 25.24 13.15 86.20
N ARG A 2 24.54 13.38 85.09
CA ARG A 2 23.85 12.38 84.24
C ARG A 2 23.86 12.97 82.84
N ASP A 3 24.35 12.21 81.88
CA ASP A 3 24.53 12.60 80.49
C ASP A 3 23.32 12.10 79.66
N PRO A 4 22.49 12.99 79.06
CA PRO A 4 21.33 12.58 78.29
C PRO A 4 21.43 13.10 76.85
N THR A 5 22.08 12.35 75.96
CA THR A 5 21.92 12.56 74.51
C THR A 5 21.80 11.24 73.77
N MET A 6 20.57 10.74 73.67
CA MET A 6 20.15 9.77 72.65
C MET A 6 19.55 10.53 71.46
N PRO A 7 20.06 10.36 70.23
CA PRO A 7 19.44 10.97 69.06
C PRO A 7 18.21 10.17 68.62
N ASN A 8 17.08 10.88 68.55
CA ASN A 8 15.82 10.42 67.97
C ASN A 8 16.00 9.97 66.51
N LEU A 9 15.95 8.65 66.27
CA LEU A 9 15.78 8.07 64.95
C LEU A 9 14.39 8.44 64.42
N ARG A 10 14.32 9.58 63.71
CA ARG A 10 13.13 10.06 62.99
C ARG A 10 12.72 9.02 61.93
N ARG A 11 11.59 8.35 62.18
CA ARG A 11 10.78 7.63 61.18
C ARG A 11 10.52 8.55 59.97
N ARG A 12 11.26 8.36 58.87
CA ARG A 12 10.91 8.92 57.55
C ARG A 12 9.61 8.25 57.08
N ARG A 13 8.49 8.98 57.19
CA ARG A 13 7.19 8.60 56.62
C ARG A 13 7.29 8.61 55.10
N THR A 14 7.22 7.43 54.49
CA THR A 14 7.01 7.21 53.06
C THR A 14 5.57 7.57 52.67
N LYS A 15 5.32 8.85 52.35
CA LYS A 15 4.07 9.27 51.70
C LYS A 15 4.37 10.22 50.54
N CYS A 16 4.74 9.65 49.39
CA CYS A 16 4.80 10.34 48.10
C CYS A 16 4.68 9.31 46.96
N PHE A 17 3.48 8.77 46.74
CA PHE A 17 3.24 7.72 45.73
C PHE A 17 1.93 7.88 44.93
N ALA A 18 1.34 9.08 44.88
CA ALA A 18 0.06 9.30 44.20
C ALA A 18 0.20 9.82 42.75
N THR A 19 1.21 10.63 42.43
CA THR A 19 1.30 11.30 41.12
C THR A 19 1.87 10.43 39.99
N GLY A 20 2.62 9.36 40.31
CA GLY A 20 3.15 8.43 39.29
C GLY A 20 2.10 7.50 38.66
N LYS A 21 0.94 7.34 39.29
CA LYS A 21 -0.12 6.42 38.79
C LYS A 21 -0.82 6.96 37.54
N HIS A 22 -0.98 8.27 37.40
CA HIS A 22 -1.70 8.86 36.26
C HIS A 22 -0.92 8.78 34.94
N LEU A 23 0.41 8.94 34.97
CA LEU A 23 1.26 8.78 33.77
C LEU A 23 1.29 7.33 33.27
N LEU A 24 1.26 6.35 34.19
CA LEU A 24 1.22 4.93 33.83
C LEU A 24 -0.14 4.53 33.24
N VAL A 25 -1.24 5.09 33.75
CA VAL A 25 -2.59 4.85 33.21
C VAL A 25 -2.77 5.44 31.80
N ILE A 26 -2.21 6.61 31.52
CA ILE A 26 -2.26 7.20 30.16
C ILE A 26 -1.44 6.34 29.18
N GLY A 27 -0.25 5.87 29.57
CA GLY A 27 0.54 4.93 28.76
C GLY A 27 -0.16 3.60 28.51
N LEU A 28 -0.85 3.06 29.52
CA LEU A 28 -1.61 1.81 29.41
C LEU A 28 -2.87 1.98 28.53
N ALA A 29 -3.56 3.12 28.61
CA ALA A 29 -4.72 3.40 27.77
C ALA A 29 -4.34 3.55 26.28
N CYS A 30 -3.17 4.11 25.97
CA CYS A 30 -2.62 4.10 24.61
C CYS A 30 -2.27 2.69 24.13
N LEU A 31 -1.73 1.82 25.00
CA LEU A 31 -1.44 0.41 24.68
C LEU A 31 -2.71 -0.39 24.34
N ILE A 32 -3.80 -0.19 25.11
CA ILE A 32 -5.07 -0.88 24.88
C ILE A 32 -5.73 -0.44 23.56
N HIS A 33 -5.60 0.84 23.18
CA HIS A 33 -6.09 1.30 21.88
C HIS A 33 -5.28 0.78 20.69
N VAL A 34 -3.98 0.55 20.86
CA VAL A 34 -3.14 -0.07 19.83
C VAL A 34 -3.51 -1.55 19.62
N GLU A 35 -3.78 -2.31 20.68
CA GLU A 35 -4.24 -3.71 20.56
C GLU A 35 -5.55 -3.85 19.77
N SER A 36 -6.49 -2.92 19.92
CA SER A 36 -7.74 -2.93 19.16
C SER A 36 -7.55 -2.76 17.65
N LEU A 37 -6.45 -2.14 17.20
CA LEU A 37 -6.12 -2.00 15.77
C LEU A 37 -5.43 -3.24 15.22
N THR A 38 -4.77 -4.03 16.09
CA THR A 38 -3.96 -5.20 15.69
C THR A 38 -4.76 -6.47 15.44
N ALA A 39 -5.96 -6.61 16.03
CA ALA A 39 -6.81 -7.78 15.82
C ALA A 39 -7.30 -7.93 14.35
N GLN A 40 -7.18 -6.88 13.54
CA GLN A 40 -7.64 -6.88 12.15
C GLN A 40 -6.54 -7.24 11.13
N GLU A 41 -5.26 -7.27 11.53
CA GLU A 41 -4.11 -7.40 10.61
C GLU A 41 -3.54 -8.83 10.52
N SER A 42 -3.88 -9.72 11.46
CA SER A 42 -3.38 -11.12 11.50
C SER A 42 -3.84 -11.99 10.32
N ASN A 43 -4.84 -11.55 9.53
CA ASN A 43 -5.30 -12.26 8.33
C ASN A 43 -4.62 -11.80 7.01
N ARG A 44 -3.63 -10.88 7.06
CA ARG A 44 -3.04 -10.28 5.84
C ARG A 44 -1.77 -10.95 5.31
N THR A 45 -1.21 -11.92 6.01
CA THR A 45 0.04 -12.58 5.58
C THR A 45 -0.20 -13.94 4.94
N THR A 46 -1.20 -14.06 4.06
CA THR A 46 -0.98 -14.88 2.86
C THR A 46 0.02 -14.10 2.01
N SER A 47 1.29 -14.25 2.37
CA SER A 47 2.39 -14.13 1.44
C SER A 47 1.90 -14.76 0.14
N ILE A 48 1.69 -13.93 -0.88
CA ILE A 48 1.79 -14.39 -2.26
C ILE A 48 3.23 -14.85 -2.34
N VAL A 49 3.47 -16.07 -1.89
CA VAL A 49 4.65 -16.84 -2.18
C VAL A 49 4.65 -16.78 -3.69
N ALA A 50 5.53 -15.94 -4.23
CA ALA A 50 6.01 -16.07 -5.58
C ALA A 50 6.61 -17.48 -5.62
N GLY A 51 5.74 -18.47 -5.77
CA GLY A 51 6.12 -19.85 -5.92
C GLY A 51 7.15 -19.82 -7.01
N SER A 52 8.31 -20.40 -6.74
CA SER A 52 9.32 -20.69 -7.74
C SER A 52 8.74 -21.74 -8.69
N HIS A 53 7.71 -21.35 -9.44
CA HIS A 53 7.31 -22.04 -10.63
C HIS A 53 8.39 -21.70 -11.63
N SER A 54 9.32 -22.64 -11.77
CA SER A 54 10.23 -22.69 -12.91
C SER A 54 9.43 -22.28 -14.14
N PRO A 55 9.85 -21.26 -14.89
CA PRO A 55 9.12 -20.76 -16.05
C PRO A 55 9.18 -21.84 -17.13
N THR A 56 8.32 -22.85 -17.03
CA THR A 56 8.01 -23.69 -18.17
C THR A 56 7.43 -22.76 -19.22
N CYS A 57 8.08 -22.68 -20.37
CA CYS A 57 7.68 -21.90 -21.54
C CYS A 57 6.37 -22.42 -22.18
N THR A 58 5.43 -22.88 -21.37
CA THR A 58 4.09 -23.31 -21.76
C THR A 58 3.23 -22.06 -21.90
N ASN A 59 3.19 -21.53 -23.13
CA ASN A 59 2.26 -20.56 -23.70
C ASN A 59 1.62 -19.54 -22.72
N ARG A 60 2.22 -18.35 -22.63
CA ARG A 60 1.89 -17.18 -21.79
C ARG A 60 0.59 -16.44 -22.16
N TRP A 61 -0.40 -17.08 -22.76
CA TRP A 61 -1.60 -16.37 -23.23
C TRP A 61 -2.61 -16.24 -22.09
N ARG A 62 -2.69 -15.04 -21.50
CA ARG A 62 -3.48 -14.78 -20.29
C ARG A 62 -4.77 -14.00 -20.54
N GLY A 63 -4.93 -13.39 -21.71
CA GLY A 63 -6.15 -12.66 -22.10
C GLY A 63 -7.40 -13.54 -22.29
N PHE A 64 -8.55 -12.89 -22.42
CA PHE A 64 -9.85 -13.52 -22.68
C PHE A 64 -10.25 -13.26 -24.12
N LEU A 65 -10.66 -14.31 -24.85
CA LEU A 65 -11.09 -14.20 -26.23
C LEU A 65 -12.56 -14.60 -26.33
N PHE A 66 -13.36 -13.70 -26.90
CA PHE A 66 -14.77 -13.92 -27.20
C PHE A 66 -14.95 -13.83 -28.71
N ILE A 67 -15.57 -14.85 -29.31
CA ILE A 67 -15.94 -14.86 -30.73
C ILE A 67 -17.43 -15.15 -30.80
N ASP A 68 -18.21 -14.26 -31.43
CA ASP A 68 -19.68 -14.40 -31.55
C ASP A 68 -20.39 -14.75 -30.24
N ASN A 69 -20.05 -14.02 -29.17
CA ASN A 69 -20.58 -14.25 -27.82
C ASN A 69 -20.26 -15.63 -27.23
N GLN A 70 -19.25 -16.33 -27.73
CA GLN A 70 -18.73 -17.55 -27.14
C GLN A 70 -17.33 -17.30 -26.58
N TYR A 71 -17.11 -17.74 -25.34
CA TYR A 71 -15.78 -17.68 -24.74
C TYR A 71 -14.93 -18.83 -25.27
N ILE A 72 -13.77 -18.48 -25.84
CA ILE A 72 -12.78 -19.44 -26.29
C ILE A 72 -11.79 -19.67 -25.14
N SER A 73 -11.66 -20.92 -24.68
CA SER A 73 -10.71 -21.27 -23.62
C SER A 73 -9.30 -21.47 -24.18
N PRO A 74 -8.25 -21.12 -23.42
CA PRO A 74 -6.87 -21.42 -23.76
C PRO A 74 -6.61 -22.94 -23.67
N PRO A 75 -5.55 -23.46 -24.30
CA PRO A 75 -4.55 -22.73 -25.11
C PRO A 75 -5.15 -22.26 -26.43
N TYR A 76 -4.90 -21.00 -26.83
CA TYR A 76 -5.26 -20.58 -28.18
C TYR A 76 -4.28 -21.23 -29.17
N LYS A 77 -4.77 -21.65 -30.33
CA LYS A 77 -3.98 -22.10 -31.47
C LYS A 77 -4.36 -21.22 -32.64
N LEU A 78 -3.44 -20.35 -33.05
CA LEU A 78 -3.63 -19.39 -34.14
C LEU A 78 -2.83 -19.87 -35.35
N GLU A 79 -3.53 -20.41 -36.33
CA GLU A 79 -2.93 -20.88 -37.58
C GLU A 79 -3.38 -19.97 -38.72
N LEU A 80 -2.44 -19.58 -39.58
CA LEU A 80 -2.74 -18.85 -40.80
C LEU A 80 -2.72 -19.83 -41.97
N ARG A 81 -3.88 -20.06 -42.59
CA ARG A 81 -4.00 -20.81 -43.85
C ARG A 81 -4.04 -19.82 -45.02
N SER A 82 -4.00 -20.33 -46.25
CA SER A 82 -3.81 -19.51 -47.46
C SER A 82 -4.75 -18.30 -47.57
N ASN A 83 -6.00 -18.44 -47.10
CA ASN A 83 -7.00 -17.36 -47.15
C ASN A 83 -7.90 -17.31 -45.90
N GLU A 84 -7.52 -17.97 -44.80
CA GLU A 84 -8.34 -18.06 -43.59
C GLU A 84 -7.44 -18.07 -42.37
N MET A 85 -7.91 -17.46 -41.28
CA MET A 85 -7.29 -17.61 -39.96
C MET A 85 -8.05 -18.68 -39.19
N VAL A 86 -7.34 -19.67 -38.66
CA VAL A 86 -7.93 -20.74 -37.84
C VAL A 86 -7.60 -20.49 -36.38
N ILE A 87 -8.64 -20.34 -35.56
CA ILE A 87 -8.52 -20.21 -34.10
C ILE A 87 -9.11 -21.46 -33.46
N ASN A 88 -8.29 -22.25 -32.78
CA ASN A 88 -8.72 -23.50 -32.13
C ASN A 88 -9.48 -24.48 -33.05
N GLY A 89 -9.13 -24.49 -34.35
CA GLY A 89 -9.77 -25.35 -35.35
C GLY A 89 -10.96 -24.73 -36.09
N VAL A 90 -11.44 -23.55 -35.68
CA VAL A 90 -12.52 -22.81 -36.36
C VAL A 90 -11.90 -21.82 -37.35
N ALA A 91 -12.31 -21.88 -38.61
CA ALA A 91 -11.79 -21.03 -39.69
C ALA A 91 -12.60 -19.73 -39.83
N PHE A 92 -11.88 -18.62 -39.99
CA PHE A 92 -12.43 -17.28 -40.19
C PHE A 92 -11.88 -16.68 -41.48
N SER A 93 -12.77 -16.22 -42.36
CA SER A 93 -12.41 -15.55 -43.59
C SER A 93 -11.96 -14.09 -43.31
N PRO A 94 -11.20 -13.44 -44.21
CA PRO A 94 -10.79 -12.04 -44.04
C PRO A 94 -11.98 -11.10 -43.86
N GLY A 95 -13.05 -11.32 -44.62
CA GLY A 95 -14.27 -10.50 -44.59
C GLY A 95 -15.09 -10.67 -43.31
N TYR A 96 -14.83 -11.71 -42.51
CA TYR A 96 -15.57 -11.95 -41.28
C TYR A 96 -15.38 -10.81 -40.25
N PHE A 97 -14.24 -10.11 -40.28
CA PHE A 97 -13.95 -8.97 -39.38
C PHE A 97 -14.04 -7.61 -40.08
N ASP A 98 -14.45 -7.57 -41.35
CA ASP A 98 -14.51 -6.32 -42.11
C ASP A 98 -15.86 -5.65 -41.87
N SER A 99 -15.81 -4.46 -41.28
CA SER A 99 -17.00 -3.64 -41.05
C SER A 99 -17.18 -2.69 -42.22
N ASP A 100 -17.55 -3.21 -43.39
CA ASP A 100 -17.70 -2.42 -44.62
C ASP A 100 -18.71 -1.24 -44.50
N GLY A 101 -19.52 -1.20 -43.43
CA GLY A 101 -20.59 -0.22 -43.23
C GLY A 101 -20.31 0.98 -42.31
N CYS A 102 -19.18 1.05 -41.60
CA CYS A 102 -18.90 2.21 -40.72
C CYS A 102 -18.03 3.22 -41.44
N GLY A 103 -18.67 4.21 -42.08
CA GLY A 103 -18.02 5.33 -42.77
C GLY A 103 -16.91 5.95 -41.92
N ARG A 104 -15.66 5.72 -42.33
CA ARG A 104 -14.49 6.37 -41.75
C ARG A 104 -14.49 7.83 -42.17
N THR A 105 -14.89 8.72 -41.27
CA THR A 105 -14.36 10.08 -41.30
C THR A 105 -12.86 10.01 -41.01
N PRO A 106 -11.98 10.58 -41.86
CA PRO A 106 -10.55 10.66 -41.59
C PRO A 106 -10.33 11.62 -40.42
N ALA A 107 -10.42 11.11 -39.19
CA ALA A 107 -10.19 11.87 -37.97
C ALA A 107 -8.79 11.57 -37.41
N GLN A 108 -8.13 12.64 -37.03
CA GLN A 108 -6.75 12.75 -36.57
C GLN A 108 -6.44 11.81 -35.40
N THR A 109 -5.32 11.11 -35.51
CA THR A 109 -4.84 10.08 -34.59
C THR A 109 -4.50 10.66 -33.20
N PRO A 110 -5.07 10.14 -32.10
CA PRO A 110 -4.42 10.16 -30.80
C PRO A 110 -3.34 9.06 -30.77
N THR A 111 -2.21 9.40 -30.18
CA THR A 111 -0.87 8.86 -30.46
C THR A 111 -0.56 7.44 -30.00
N ASN A 112 -1.49 6.67 -29.42
CA ASN A 112 -1.14 5.40 -28.75
C ASN A 112 -2.00 4.17 -29.13
N ALA A 113 -2.94 4.28 -30.06
CA ALA A 113 -3.74 3.14 -30.50
C ALA A 113 -3.10 2.47 -31.73
N PHE A 114 -2.78 1.17 -31.62
CA PHE A 114 -2.38 0.32 -32.73
C PHE A 114 -3.49 0.36 -33.79
N THR A 115 -3.34 1.27 -34.76
CA THR A 115 -4.40 1.56 -35.73
C THR A 115 -4.38 0.44 -36.76
N LEU A 116 -5.28 -0.53 -36.61
CA LEU A 116 -5.57 -1.48 -37.68
C LEU A 116 -6.02 -0.67 -38.90
N VAL A 117 -5.15 -0.64 -39.90
CA VAL A 117 -5.39 0.01 -41.20
C VAL A 117 -6.56 -0.74 -41.83
N SER A 118 -7.77 -0.16 -41.90
CA SER A 118 -8.87 -0.78 -42.67
C SER A 118 -8.49 -0.78 -44.15
N TYR A 119 -8.64 -1.95 -44.76
CA TYR A 119 -8.13 -2.29 -46.08
C TYR A 119 -9.27 -2.18 -47.10
N HIS A 120 -9.34 -1.10 -47.87
CA HIS A 120 -10.28 -1.00 -48.98
C HIS A 120 -9.82 -1.90 -50.15
N SER A 121 -10.66 -2.86 -50.53
CA SER A 121 -10.36 -3.85 -51.55
C SER A 121 -10.67 -3.31 -52.96
N THR A 122 -9.62 -3.12 -53.77
CA THR A 122 -9.74 -3.06 -55.22
C THR A 122 -8.74 -4.05 -55.83
N THR A 123 -9.27 -5.18 -56.29
CA THR A 123 -8.81 -6.03 -57.40
C THR A 123 -7.43 -6.74 -57.39
N ALA A 124 -6.58 -6.58 -56.37
CA ALA A 124 -5.36 -7.39 -56.19
C ALA A 124 -5.49 -8.41 -55.02
N GLY A 125 -6.50 -9.28 -55.09
CA GLY A 125 -7.19 -9.85 -53.92
C GLY A 125 -6.50 -10.96 -53.09
N GLY A 126 -5.49 -11.66 -53.60
CA GLY A 126 -4.90 -12.80 -52.87
C GLY A 126 -3.88 -12.40 -51.79
N GLN A 127 -2.91 -11.57 -52.17
CA GLN A 127 -1.78 -11.23 -51.29
C GLN A 127 -2.19 -10.30 -50.14
N ARG A 128 -3.09 -9.35 -50.40
CA ARG A 128 -3.58 -8.39 -49.40
C ARG A 128 -4.40 -9.05 -48.29
N ASN A 129 -5.23 -10.04 -48.64
CA ASN A 129 -6.00 -10.79 -47.65
C ASN A 129 -5.08 -11.52 -46.66
N ARG A 130 -3.97 -12.08 -47.15
CA ARG A 130 -2.97 -12.75 -46.31
C ARG A 130 -2.29 -11.76 -45.36
N GLU A 131 -1.94 -10.56 -45.82
CA GLU A 131 -1.33 -9.51 -44.99
C GLU A 131 -2.30 -9.05 -43.89
N ALA A 132 -3.57 -8.79 -44.23
CA ALA A 132 -4.59 -8.41 -43.26
C ALA A 132 -4.82 -9.49 -42.18
N LEU A 133 -4.89 -10.76 -42.57
CA LEU A 133 -5.00 -11.87 -41.61
C LEU A 133 -3.74 -12.02 -40.75
N GLN A 134 -2.55 -11.74 -41.31
CA GLN A 134 -1.31 -11.77 -40.56
C GLN A 134 -1.25 -10.65 -39.51
N ASP A 135 -1.73 -9.45 -39.84
CA ASP A 135 -1.81 -8.34 -38.88
C ASP A 135 -2.87 -8.59 -37.80
N LEU A 136 -4.02 -9.15 -38.17
CA LEU A 136 -5.02 -9.60 -37.21
C LEU A 136 -4.45 -10.65 -36.25
N LYS A 137 -3.71 -11.65 -36.77
CA LYS A 137 -3.03 -12.64 -35.94
C LYS A 137 -2.09 -11.98 -34.93
N LYS A 138 -1.22 -11.05 -35.38
CA LYS A 138 -0.31 -10.30 -34.49
C LYS A 138 -1.09 -9.50 -33.43
N PHE A 139 -2.21 -8.89 -33.81
CA PHE A 139 -3.06 -8.15 -32.89
C PHE A 139 -3.70 -9.04 -31.81
N ILE A 140 -4.19 -10.23 -32.19
CA ILE A 140 -4.71 -11.22 -31.24
C ILE A 140 -3.57 -11.68 -30.31
N GLU A 141 -2.42 -12.06 -30.86
CA GLU A 141 -1.25 -12.49 -30.08
C GLU A 141 -0.84 -11.41 -29.07
N PHE A 142 -0.71 -10.16 -29.50
CA PHE A 142 -0.39 -9.03 -28.65
C PHE A 142 -1.45 -8.82 -27.56
N SER A 143 -2.74 -8.80 -27.93
CA SER A 143 -3.84 -8.65 -26.96
C SER A 143 -3.85 -9.75 -25.90
N MET A 144 -3.58 -11.01 -26.30
CA MET A 144 -3.53 -12.14 -25.38
C MET A 144 -2.30 -12.11 -24.45
N GLN A 145 -1.17 -11.60 -24.94
CA GLN A 145 0.04 -11.38 -24.13
C GLN A 145 -0.15 -10.25 -23.11
N MET A 146 -0.84 -9.18 -23.50
CA MET A 146 -1.15 -8.03 -22.64
C MET A 146 -2.31 -8.31 -21.67
N ASN A 147 -2.85 -9.53 -21.67
CA ASN A 147 -3.96 -9.94 -20.81
C ASN A 147 -5.25 -9.13 -21.08
N ASN A 148 -5.45 -8.67 -22.31
CA ASN A 148 -6.64 -7.93 -22.70
C ASN A 148 -7.87 -8.86 -22.81
N VAL A 149 -9.04 -8.25 -22.76
CA VAL A 149 -10.30 -8.87 -23.16
C VAL A 149 -10.55 -8.52 -24.62
N LEU A 150 -10.44 -9.50 -25.50
CA LEU A 150 -10.65 -9.35 -26.94
C LEU A 150 -12.02 -9.90 -27.33
N VAL A 151 -12.84 -9.06 -27.94
CA VAL A 151 -14.17 -9.39 -28.44
C VAL A 151 -14.16 -9.27 -29.96
N MET A 152 -14.48 -10.36 -30.62
CA MET A 152 -14.55 -10.48 -32.07
C MET A 152 -15.96 -10.92 -32.45
N ARG A 153 -16.55 -10.30 -33.47
CA ARG A 153 -17.86 -10.66 -33.98
C ARG A 153 -17.89 -10.52 -35.49
N GLU A 154 -18.69 -11.35 -36.14
CA GLU A 154 -18.94 -11.24 -37.57
C GLU A 154 -19.36 -9.80 -37.98
N SER A 155 -18.74 -9.29 -39.05
CA SER A 155 -18.97 -7.96 -39.62
C SER A 155 -18.68 -6.78 -38.68
N ALA A 156 -17.93 -7.00 -37.60
CA ALA A 156 -17.55 -5.97 -36.63
C ALA A 156 -16.03 -5.94 -36.42
N GLN A 157 -15.50 -4.75 -36.17
CA GLN A 157 -14.09 -4.61 -35.81
C GLN A 157 -13.81 -5.28 -34.46
N PRO A 158 -12.67 -5.98 -34.32
CA PRO A 158 -12.24 -6.51 -33.03
C PRO A 158 -12.10 -5.40 -31.98
N VAL A 159 -12.72 -5.61 -30.81
CA VAL A 159 -12.65 -4.69 -29.66
C VAL A 159 -11.72 -5.29 -28.61
N SER A 160 -10.61 -4.61 -28.30
CA SER A 160 -9.65 -5.04 -27.27
C SER A 160 -9.73 -4.09 -26.08
N LEU A 161 -10.08 -4.61 -24.91
CA LEU A 161 -10.15 -3.87 -23.66
C LEU A 161 -8.97 -4.24 -22.76
N ILE A 162 -8.22 -3.23 -22.34
CA ILE A 162 -7.11 -3.39 -21.39
C ILE A 162 -7.71 -3.66 -20.00
N PRO A 163 -7.09 -4.50 -19.13
CA PRO A 163 -7.63 -4.78 -17.81
C PRO A 163 -8.00 -3.55 -16.98
N THR A 164 -7.16 -2.51 -17.01
CA THR A 164 -7.34 -1.24 -16.30
C THR A 164 -8.35 -0.31 -16.96
N ASP A 165 -8.73 -0.59 -18.21
CA ASP A 165 -9.54 0.30 -19.05
C ASP A 165 -10.84 -0.38 -19.48
N GLY A 166 -11.62 -0.81 -18.49
CA GLY A 166 -12.93 -1.46 -18.71
C GLY A 166 -12.88 -2.97 -18.95
N GLY A 167 -11.71 -3.57 -19.22
CA GLY A 167 -11.58 -5.02 -19.39
C GLY A 167 -12.00 -5.82 -18.15
N GLN A 168 -11.55 -5.41 -16.96
CA GLN A 168 -11.98 -6.05 -15.70
C GLN A 168 -13.48 -5.88 -15.46
N GLN A 169 -14.00 -4.66 -15.63
CA GLN A 169 -15.43 -4.35 -15.43
C GLN A 169 -16.32 -5.19 -16.35
N LEU A 170 -15.88 -5.42 -17.59
CA LEU A 170 -16.57 -6.31 -18.52
C LEU A 170 -16.58 -7.75 -17.99
N LEU A 171 -15.45 -8.29 -17.53
CA LEU A 171 -15.41 -9.65 -16.96
C LEU A 171 -16.32 -9.81 -15.74
N GLU A 172 -16.30 -8.82 -14.84
CA GLU A 172 -17.18 -8.79 -13.67
C GLU A 172 -18.66 -8.77 -14.07
N ARG A 173 -19.02 -7.98 -15.10
CA ARG A 173 -20.39 -7.96 -15.65
C ARG A 173 -20.77 -9.30 -16.27
N LEU A 174 -19.89 -9.89 -17.09
CA LEU A 174 -20.16 -11.18 -17.74
C LEU A 174 -20.31 -12.33 -16.74
N MET A 175 -19.72 -12.22 -15.54
CA MET A 175 -19.90 -13.18 -14.45
C MET A 175 -21.26 -13.09 -13.74
N ARG A 176 -21.99 -11.96 -13.83
CA ARG A 176 -23.31 -11.78 -13.21
C ARG A 176 -24.37 -12.67 -13.89
N SER A 177 -25.51 -12.85 -13.22
CA SER A 177 -26.66 -13.54 -13.83
C SER A 177 -27.20 -12.75 -15.03
N ALA A 178 -27.81 -13.45 -15.99
CA ALA A 178 -28.38 -12.82 -17.18
C ALA A 178 -29.36 -11.69 -16.83
N GLU A 179 -30.24 -11.92 -15.85
CA GLU A 179 -31.18 -10.91 -15.34
C GLU A 179 -30.49 -9.66 -14.79
N ALA A 180 -29.39 -9.83 -14.03
CA ALA A 180 -28.65 -8.71 -13.46
C ALA A 180 -27.92 -7.89 -14.53
N ARG A 181 -27.51 -8.51 -15.64
CA ARG A 181 -26.89 -7.82 -16.79
C ARG A 181 -27.91 -6.98 -17.56
N ILE A 182 -29.12 -7.50 -17.77
CA ILE A 182 -30.19 -6.76 -18.48
C ILE A 182 -30.61 -5.52 -17.70
N LYS A 183 -30.68 -5.59 -16.37
CA LYS A 183 -31.05 -4.44 -15.52
C LYS A 183 -30.01 -3.33 -15.50
N ASN A 184 -28.74 -3.64 -15.79
CA ASN A 184 -27.65 -2.68 -15.76
C ASN A 184 -26.71 -2.94 -16.96
N PRO A 185 -27.13 -2.54 -18.18
CA PRO A 185 -26.39 -2.76 -19.42
C PRO A 185 -25.24 -1.76 -19.59
N ASP A 186 -24.84 -1.09 -18.52
CA ASP A 186 -23.87 -0.02 -18.56
C ASP A 186 -22.57 -0.57 -19.18
N ILE A 187 -21.95 0.21 -20.07
CA ILE A 187 -20.73 -0.16 -20.80
C ILE A 187 -19.63 0.71 -20.22
N PRO A 188 -18.40 0.20 -20.02
CA PRO A 188 -17.33 1.03 -19.46
C PRO A 188 -17.21 2.37 -20.20
N ASP A 189 -17.17 3.47 -19.46
CA ASP A 189 -17.12 4.82 -20.04
C ASP A 189 -15.90 5.05 -20.93
N SER A 190 -14.84 4.26 -20.72
CA SER A 190 -13.63 4.24 -21.56
C SER A 190 -13.88 3.85 -23.02
N VAL A 191 -15.02 3.22 -23.33
CA VAL A 191 -15.34 2.83 -24.70
C VAL A 191 -15.98 4.02 -25.42
N GLU A 192 -15.16 4.82 -26.09
CA GLU A 192 -15.62 6.03 -26.79
C GLU A 192 -16.37 5.72 -28.10
N ARG A 193 -15.94 4.69 -28.84
CA ARG A 193 -16.48 4.39 -30.17
C ARG A 193 -17.90 3.80 -30.06
N PRO A 194 -18.93 4.41 -30.71
CA PRO A 194 -20.30 3.90 -30.66
C PRO A 194 -20.44 2.47 -31.19
N ALA A 195 -19.68 2.11 -32.23
CA ALA A 195 -19.68 0.75 -32.78
C ALA A 195 -19.17 -0.29 -31.77
N ASP A 196 -18.11 0.04 -31.02
CA ASP A 196 -17.57 -0.83 -29.97
C ASP A 196 -18.59 -1.00 -28.84
N ARG A 197 -19.28 0.09 -28.46
CA ARG A 197 -20.38 0.04 -27.47
C ARG A 197 -21.48 -0.92 -27.91
N ILE A 198 -21.94 -0.87 -29.16
CA ILE A 198 -22.93 -1.83 -29.68
C ILE A 198 -22.39 -3.26 -29.61
N THR A 199 -21.11 -3.45 -29.97
CA THR A 199 -20.49 -4.78 -29.93
C THR A 199 -20.48 -5.35 -28.51
N LEU A 200 -20.07 -4.55 -27.53
CA LEU A 200 -20.02 -4.94 -26.13
C LEU A 200 -21.41 -5.09 -25.51
N ALA A 201 -22.37 -4.23 -25.86
CA ALA A 201 -23.76 -4.34 -25.41
C ALA A 201 -24.33 -5.72 -25.74
N LYS A 202 -24.23 -6.11 -27.02
CA LYS A 202 -24.67 -7.44 -27.48
C LYS A 202 -23.94 -8.57 -26.76
N LEU A 203 -22.63 -8.43 -26.50
CA LEU A 203 -21.90 -9.44 -25.74
C LEU A 203 -22.47 -9.56 -24.33
N THR A 204 -22.71 -8.45 -23.64
CA THR A 204 -23.25 -8.47 -22.28
C THR A 204 -24.66 -9.04 -22.18
N THR A 205 -25.49 -8.87 -23.21
CA THR A 205 -26.87 -9.38 -23.24
C THR A 205 -26.94 -10.85 -23.66
N GLU A 206 -26.18 -11.25 -24.67
CA GLU A 206 -26.30 -12.56 -25.34
C GLU A 206 -25.32 -13.62 -24.79
N PHE A 207 -24.24 -13.22 -24.11
CA PHE A 207 -23.22 -14.17 -23.64
C PHE A 207 -23.71 -15.11 -22.55
N GLU A 208 -23.57 -16.41 -22.75
CA GLU A 208 -23.78 -17.41 -21.72
C GLU A 208 -22.46 -17.84 -21.07
N ALA A 209 -22.33 -17.59 -19.77
CA ALA A 209 -21.10 -17.84 -19.03
C ALA A 209 -20.87 -19.35 -18.81
N THR A 210 -19.96 -19.91 -19.61
CA THR A 210 -19.52 -21.31 -19.52
C THR A 210 -18.77 -21.58 -18.20
N PRO A 211 -18.75 -22.84 -17.70
CA PRO A 211 -17.99 -23.18 -16.48
C PRO A 211 -16.50 -22.83 -16.58
N ALA A 212 -15.89 -23.05 -17.76
CA ALA A 212 -14.49 -22.70 -18.02
C ALA A 212 -14.24 -21.19 -17.95
N PHE A 213 -15.17 -20.38 -18.48
CA PHE A 213 -15.10 -18.93 -18.34
C PHE A 213 -15.19 -18.51 -16.87
N ARG A 214 -16.20 -19.00 -16.14
CA ARG A 214 -16.45 -18.62 -14.74
C ARG A 214 -15.26 -18.91 -13.84
N SER A 215 -14.68 -20.11 -13.97
CA SER A 215 -13.49 -20.51 -13.20
C SER A 215 -12.34 -19.51 -13.40
N ARG A 216 -11.94 -19.29 -14.66
CA ARG A 216 -10.82 -18.41 -15.00
C ARG A 216 -11.08 -16.93 -14.69
N ALA A 217 -12.28 -16.45 -15.00
CA ALA A 217 -12.67 -15.07 -14.72
C ALA A 217 -12.68 -14.81 -13.21
N SER A 218 -13.18 -15.75 -12.41
CA SER A 218 -13.21 -15.61 -10.95
C SER A 218 -11.82 -15.57 -10.32
N GLU A 219 -10.90 -16.43 -10.77
CA GLU A 219 -9.49 -16.40 -10.35
C GLU A 219 -8.87 -15.04 -10.67
N ARG A 220 -9.10 -14.55 -11.89
CA ARG A 220 -8.54 -13.27 -12.35
C ARG A 220 -9.10 -12.08 -11.58
N ILE A 221 -10.42 -12.02 -11.41
CA ILE A 221 -11.09 -10.94 -10.69
C ILE A 221 -10.64 -10.93 -9.23
N THR A 222 -10.55 -12.10 -8.59
CA THR A 222 -10.06 -12.21 -7.20
C THR A 222 -8.63 -11.70 -7.07
N ALA A 223 -7.73 -12.10 -7.98
CA ALA A 223 -6.35 -11.63 -7.97
C ALA A 223 -6.25 -10.10 -8.14
N MET A 224 -7.06 -9.51 -9.02
CA MET A 224 -7.10 -8.06 -9.22
C MET A 224 -7.71 -7.32 -8.03
N GLN A 225 -8.79 -7.84 -7.45
CA GLN A 225 -9.40 -7.27 -6.24
C GLN A 225 -8.44 -7.30 -5.05
N GLN A 226 -7.62 -8.34 -4.91
CA GLN A 226 -6.58 -8.39 -3.88
C GLN A 226 -5.52 -7.29 -4.08
N VAL A 227 -5.07 -7.09 -5.32
CA VAL A 227 -4.11 -6.01 -5.64
C VAL A 227 -4.75 -4.63 -5.41
N GLN A 228 -6.00 -4.44 -5.82
CA GLN A 228 -6.71 -3.18 -5.60
C GLN A 228 -6.92 -2.90 -4.12
N ALA A 229 -7.37 -3.89 -3.34
CA ALA A 229 -7.53 -3.74 -1.89
C ALA A 229 -6.20 -3.41 -1.18
N ALA A 230 -5.08 -3.99 -1.65
CA ALA A 230 -3.76 -3.66 -1.16
C ALA A 230 -3.36 -2.20 -1.50
N ASN A 231 -3.58 -1.78 -2.75
CA ASN A 231 -3.32 -0.41 -3.20
C ASN A 231 -4.19 0.60 -2.45
N ASP A 232 -5.49 0.34 -2.32
CA ASP A 232 -6.43 1.21 -1.61
C ASP A 232 -6.03 1.38 -0.15
N THR A 233 -5.55 0.30 0.49
CA THR A 233 -4.99 0.37 1.85
C THR A 233 -3.78 1.30 1.89
N MET A 234 -2.85 1.18 0.94
CA MET A 234 -1.67 2.06 0.87
C MET A 234 -2.05 3.53 0.63
N VAL A 235 -3.02 3.79 -0.26
CA VAL A 235 -3.50 5.15 -0.54
C VAL A 235 -4.13 5.77 0.71
N ILE A 236 -5.01 5.03 1.40
CA ILE A 236 -5.65 5.51 2.64
C ILE A 236 -4.60 5.77 3.71
N SER A 237 -3.60 4.91 3.85
CA SER A 237 -2.48 5.10 4.78
C SER A 237 -1.69 6.37 4.47
N ASN A 238 -1.36 6.63 3.20
CA ASN A 238 -0.63 7.84 2.81
C ASN A 238 -1.43 9.11 3.10
N VAL A 239 -2.72 9.13 2.74
CA VAL A 239 -3.62 10.27 3.05
C VAL A 239 -3.68 10.54 4.56
N TRP A 240 -3.68 9.49 5.38
CA TRP A 240 -3.66 9.63 6.84
C TRP A 240 -2.33 10.19 7.35
N VAL A 241 -1.21 9.73 6.80
CA VAL A 241 0.13 10.26 7.12
C VAL A 241 0.23 11.73 6.74
N ASP A 242 -0.24 12.13 5.56
CA ASP A 242 -0.22 13.52 5.12
C ASP A 242 -1.02 14.43 6.07
N ARG A 243 -2.19 13.95 6.52
CA ARG A 243 -3.05 14.69 7.46
C ARG A 243 -2.41 14.88 8.82
N ILE A 244 -1.61 13.92 9.30
CA ILE A 244 -0.96 13.97 10.61
C ILE A 244 0.46 14.56 10.54
N GLY A 245 1.09 14.56 9.36
CA GLY A 245 2.46 15.00 9.17
C GLY A 245 2.67 16.44 9.63
N TYR A 246 1.77 17.35 9.27
CA TYR A 246 1.86 18.75 9.68
C TYR A 246 1.78 18.96 11.21
N PRO A 247 0.71 18.52 11.93
CA PRO A 247 0.64 18.70 13.38
C PRO A 247 1.75 17.95 14.12
N LEU A 248 2.18 16.78 13.63
CA LEU A 248 3.30 16.04 14.21
C LEU A 248 4.62 16.82 14.07
N THR A 249 4.86 17.44 12.92
CA THR A 249 6.04 18.30 12.66
C THR A 249 6.06 19.50 13.61
N LEU A 250 4.93 20.20 13.72
CA LEU A 250 4.81 21.35 14.62
C LEU A 250 5.07 20.94 16.08
N PHE A 251 4.47 19.83 16.51
CA PHE A 251 4.69 19.27 17.84
C PHE A 251 6.17 18.91 18.09
N ALA A 252 6.80 18.24 17.13
CA ALA A 252 8.21 17.87 17.21
C ALA A 252 9.14 19.09 17.28
N MET A 253 8.85 20.16 16.52
CA MET A 253 9.60 21.42 16.61
C MET A 253 9.54 22.03 18.02
N VAL A 254 8.34 22.09 18.62
CA VAL A 254 8.16 22.58 20.00
C VAL A 254 8.92 21.68 20.99
N ALA A 255 8.81 20.37 20.86
CA ALA A 255 9.51 19.41 21.72
C ALA A 255 11.04 19.56 21.64
N VAL A 256 11.59 19.79 20.44
CA VAL A 256 13.02 20.04 20.24
C VAL A 256 13.48 21.33 20.93
N VAL A 257 12.73 22.42 20.80
CA VAL A 257 13.06 23.69 21.48
C VAL A 257 13.03 23.52 23.01
N LEU A 258 12.02 22.83 23.55
CA LEU A 258 11.93 22.53 24.98
C LEU A 258 13.08 21.64 25.45
N GLY A 259 13.42 20.59 24.70
CA GLY A 259 14.53 19.69 25.00
C GLY A 259 15.87 20.41 25.00
N PHE A 260 16.14 21.23 23.98
CA PHE A 260 17.36 22.02 23.90
C PHE A 260 17.47 23.02 25.06
N GLY A 261 16.40 23.78 25.34
CA GLY A 261 16.38 24.73 26.45
C GLY A 261 16.60 24.05 27.81
N HIS A 262 16.00 22.87 28.01
CA HIS A 262 16.18 22.08 29.22
C HIS A 262 17.62 21.58 29.38
N VAL A 263 18.24 21.06 28.31
CA VAL A 263 19.62 20.57 28.29
C VAL A 263 20.62 21.68 28.60
N VAL A 264 20.42 22.88 28.04
CA VAL A 264 21.30 24.04 28.27
C VAL A 264 21.17 24.56 29.71
N SER A 265 19.95 24.60 30.24
CA SER A 265 19.66 25.16 31.58
C SER A 265 20.09 24.26 32.73
N ASN A 266 20.16 22.93 32.53
CA ASN A 266 20.36 21.95 33.60
C ASN A 266 21.63 21.10 33.39
N LYS A 267 22.82 21.70 33.51
CA LYS A 267 24.09 20.98 33.38
C LYS A 267 24.39 20.15 34.65
N PRO A 268 24.61 18.83 34.55
CA PRO A 268 24.76 17.96 35.73
C PRO A 268 26.00 18.25 36.60
N TYR A 269 26.98 19.01 36.09
CA TYR A 269 28.24 19.31 36.79
C TYR A 269 28.34 20.71 37.39
N ALA A 270 27.37 21.59 37.16
CA ALA A 270 27.46 22.97 37.64
C ALA A 270 27.24 23.10 39.17
N ASN A 271 26.61 22.10 39.81
CA ASN A 271 26.11 22.22 41.19
C ASN A 271 26.92 21.45 42.25
N VAL A 272 28.17 21.07 41.95
CA VAL A 272 28.99 20.21 42.85
C VAL A 272 29.31 20.87 44.21
N GLY A 273 29.06 22.19 44.38
CA GLY A 273 29.35 22.93 45.62
C GLY A 273 28.18 23.20 46.57
N GLN A 274 26.92 22.91 46.22
CA GLN A 274 25.74 23.28 47.03
C GLN A 274 25.05 22.04 47.62
N ALA A 275 25.56 21.54 48.74
CA ALA A 275 25.22 20.22 49.28
C ALA A 275 23.92 20.12 50.12
N SER A 276 23.29 21.23 50.51
CA SER A 276 22.24 21.20 51.57
C SER A 276 20.81 21.56 51.11
N GLU A 277 20.59 22.22 49.98
CA GLU A 277 19.23 22.53 49.45
C GLU A 277 18.84 21.72 48.20
N GLY A 278 19.71 20.82 47.72
CA GLY A 278 19.61 20.22 46.38
C GLY A 278 18.65 19.04 46.17
N GLU A 279 18.13 18.40 47.22
CA GLU A 279 17.41 17.12 47.09
C GLU A 279 16.02 17.29 46.44
N LEU A 280 15.25 18.32 46.82
CA LEU A 280 13.94 18.61 46.22
C LEU A 280 14.07 19.10 44.77
N THR A 281 15.08 19.93 44.50
CA THR A 281 15.35 20.50 43.18
C THR A 281 15.76 19.41 42.18
N SER A 282 16.56 18.43 42.62
CA SER A 282 17.00 17.29 41.81
C SER A 282 15.83 16.47 41.27
N ARG A 283 14.87 16.12 42.14
CA ARG A 283 13.70 15.32 41.74
C ARG A 283 12.82 16.05 40.72
N THR A 284 12.65 17.35 40.87
CA THR A 284 11.90 18.17 39.89
C THR A 284 12.63 18.26 38.55
N ILE A 285 13.95 18.44 38.55
CA ILE A 285 14.75 18.50 37.31
C ILE A 285 14.68 17.16 36.56
N VAL A 286 14.90 16.04 37.26
CA VAL A 286 14.83 14.71 36.62
C VAL A 286 13.41 14.42 36.11
N GLY A 287 12.38 14.78 36.89
CA GLY A 287 10.98 14.66 36.44
C GLY A 287 10.70 15.42 35.15
N ARG A 288 11.21 16.66 35.02
CA ARG A 288 11.11 17.46 33.79
C ARG A 288 11.88 16.84 32.63
N SER A 289 13.11 16.35 32.86
CA SER A 289 13.91 15.63 31.85
C SER A 289 13.14 14.43 31.28
N LEU A 290 12.54 13.61 32.16
CA LEU A 290 11.83 12.40 31.77
C LEU A 290 10.52 12.70 31.04
N PHE A 291 9.85 13.80 31.39
CA PHE A 291 8.68 14.26 30.66
C PHE A 291 9.04 14.64 29.21
N ILE A 292 10.09 15.45 29.04
CA ILE A 292 10.57 15.83 27.70
C ILE A 292 11.05 14.62 26.90
N PHE A 293 11.77 13.70 27.56
CA PHE A 293 12.18 12.43 26.96
C PHE A 293 10.97 11.68 26.39
N GLY A 294 9.88 11.58 27.16
CA GLY A 294 8.62 10.99 26.71
C GLY A 294 8.03 11.69 25.47
N LEU A 295 7.98 13.02 25.45
CA LEU A 295 7.46 13.78 24.30
C LEU A 295 8.28 13.55 23.02
N LEU A 296 9.61 13.55 23.14
CA LEU A 296 10.52 13.28 22.03
C LEU A 296 10.39 11.84 21.52
N SER A 297 10.25 10.87 22.44
CA SER A 297 9.99 9.47 22.08
C SER A 297 8.64 9.26 21.39
N VAL A 298 7.58 9.97 21.81
CA VAL A 298 6.27 9.92 21.13
C VAL A 298 6.38 10.51 19.71
N SER A 299 7.15 11.58 19.54
CA SER A 299 7.40 12.18 18.22
C SER A 299 8.14 11.20 17.30
N ASP A 300 9.21 10.57 17.80
CA ASP A 300 9.96 9.53 17.06
C ASP A 300 9.07 8.33 16.68
N LEU A 301 8.19 7.90 17.60
CA LEU A 301 7.22 6.85 17.31
C LEU A 301 6.26 7.25 16.20
N GLY A 302 5.74 8.49 16.22
CA GLY A 302 4.88 9.02 15.15
C GLY A 302 5.56 8.96 13.78
N TRP A 303 6.82 9.37 13.70
CA TRP A 303 7.60 9.28 12.46
C TRP A 303 7.89 7.84 12.03
N THR A 304 8.10 6.95 12.99
CA THR A 304 8.30 5.53 12.70
C THR A 304 7.04 4.92 12.08
N ILE A 305 5.85 5.25 12.60
CA ILE A 305 4.57 4.79 12.05
C ILE A 305 4.35 5.34 10.64
N ALA A 306 4.60 6.65 10.45
CA ALA A 306 4.51 7.29 9.15
C ALA A 306 5.44 6.65 8.10
N ALA A 307 6.71 6.44 8.46
CA ALA A 307 7.68 5.84 7.56
C ALA A 307 7.41 4.35 7.28
N SER A 308 6.90 3.60 8.26
CA SER A 308 6.53 2.19 8.06
C SER A 308 5.33 2.02 7.12
N SER A 309 4.34 2.93 7.21
CA SER A 309 3.14 2.86 6.38
C SER A 309 3.39 3.29 4.94
N ALA A 310 4.35 4.18 4.70
CA ALA A 310 4.78 4.59 3.36
C ALA A 310 5.64 3.52 2.63
N GLY A 311 6.06 2.44 3.31
CA GLY A 311 6.89 1.38 2.70
C GLY A 311 8.30 1.83 2.28
N VAL A 312 8.76 3.01 2.75
CA VAL A 312 10.05 3.61 2.36
C VAL A 312 11.23 3.00 3.14
N MET A 313 10.97 2.34 4.26
CA MET A 313 12.01 1.74 5.10
C MET A 313 12.48 0.39 4.55
N ARG A 314 13.60 0.40 3.81
CA ARG A 314 14.41 -0.81 3.57
C ARG A 314 15.46 -0.93 4.68
N GLU A 315 15.34 -1.93 5.53
CA GLU A 315 16.39 -2.23 6.50
C GLU A 315 17.48 -3.10 5.91
N LEU A 316 18.71 -2.80 6.32
CA LEU A 316 19.91 -3.56 5.94
C LEU A 316 20.26 -4.64 6.98
N ASN A 317 19.64 -4.63 8.16
CA ASN A 317 19.91 -5.60 9.23
C ASN A 317 18.91 -6.77 9.15
N PRO A 318 19.38 -8.02 9.06
CA PRO A 318 18.50 -9.19 8.97
C PRO A 318 17.61 -9.41 10.21
N LEU A 319 17.98 -8.87 11.37
CA LEU A 319 17.15 -8.96 12.57
C LEU A 319 16.00 -7.94 12.53
N GLY A 320 16.27 -6.71 12.11
CA GLY A 320 15.22 -5.70 12.01
C GLY A 320 14.33 -5.89 10.79
N SER A 321 14.80 -6.55 9.72
CA SER A 321 13.94 -6.94 8.60
C SER A 321 12.79 -7.85 9.03
N GLN A 322 12.99 -8.72 10.03
CA GLN A 322 11.90 -9.55 10.58
C GLN A 322 10.87 -8.70 11.33
N MET A 323 11.34 -7.72 12.10
CA MET A 323 10.46 -6.82 12.86
C MET A 323 9.71 -5.83 11.96
N ILE A 324 10.30 -5.43 10.83
CA ILE A 324 9.69 -4.50 9.86
C ILE A 324 8.51 -5.11 9.12
N ASN A 325 8.47 -6.44 8.96
CA ASN A 325 7.32 -7.11 8.35
C ASN A 325 6.03 -6.92 9.16
N SER A 326 6.13 -6.49 10.42
CA SER A 326 4.98 -6.14 11.25
C SER A 326 5.21 -4.80 11.97
N PRO A 327 4.62 -3.69 11.47
CA PRO A 327 4.72 -2.36 12.11
C PRO A 327 4.38 -2.40 13.61
N THR A 328 3.43 -3.26 13.99
CA THR A 328 3.03 -3.53 15.37
C THR A 328 4.18 -3.97 16.27
N GLN A 329 5.04 -4.89 15.84
CA GLN A 329 6.16 -5.36 16.68
C GLN A 329 7.16 -4.23 16.93
N LEU A 330 7.41 -3.39 15.93
CA LEU A 330 8.31 -2.24 16.06
C LEU A 330 7.74 -1.19 17.04
N ILE A 331 6.43 -0.91 16.95
CA ILE A 331 5.72 -0.01 17.86
C ILE A 331 5.80 -0.54 19.29
N LEU A 332 5.43 -1.82 19.51
CA LEU A 332 5.46 -2.45 20.83
C LEU A 332 6.87 -2.47 21.42
N PHE A 333 7.87 -2.80 20.61
CA PHE A 333 9.27 -2.78 21.04
C PHE A 333 9.71 -1.38 21.49
N LYS A 334 9.44 -0.34 20.68
CA LYS A 334 9.78 1.05 21.04
C LYS A 334 9.07 1.50 22.31
N ILE A 335 7.78 1.19 22.46
CA ILE A 335 7.02 1.51 23.68
C ILE A 335 7.63 0.79 24.88
N ALA A 336 7.89 -0.51 24.78
CA ALA A 336 8.44 -1.31 25.88
C ALA A 336 9.81 -0.77 26.34
N VAL A 337 10.74 -0.54 25.39
CA VAL A 337 12.07 0.00 25.70
C VAL A 337 11.98 1.40 26.31
N THR A 338 11.10 2.26 25.78
CA THR A 338 10.90 3.62 26.30
C THR A 338 10.34 3.59 27.72
N VAL A 339 9.33 2.77 27.99
CA VAL A 339 8.72 2.63 29.33
C VAL A 339 9.73 2.07 30.33
N VAL A 340 10.51 1.05 29.96
CA VAL A 340 11.56 0.49 30.81
C VAL A 340 12.64 1.53 31.10
N ALA A 341 13.10 2.27 30.09
CA ALA A 341 14.10 3.33 30.27
C ALA A 341 13.62 4.44 31.20
N ILE A 342 12.39 4.96 30.98
CA ILE A 342 11.80 5.99 31.85
C ILE A 342 11.64 5.47 33.27
N THR A 343 11.18 4.23 33.45
CA THR A 343 10.98 3.62 34.77
C THR A 343 12.30 3.45 35.52
N LEU A 344 13.34 2.97 34.84
CA LEU A 344 14.68 2.80 35.43
C LEU A 344 15.28 4.14 35.83
N LEU A 345 15.26 5.14 34.93
CA LEU A 345 15.78 6.48 35.21
C LEU A 345 15.00 7.18 36.33
N TYR A 346 13.68 7.00 36.39
CA TYR A 346 12.85 7.53 37.47
C TYR A 346 13.18 6.87 38.81
N ARG A 347 13.35 5.54 38.84
CA ARG A 347 13.72 4.84 40.08
C ARG A 347 15.13 5.18 40.56
N LEU A 348 16.07 5.38 39.64
CA LEU A 348 17.48 5.66 39.95
C LEU A 348 17.82 7.15 40.05
N HIS A 349 16.82 8.04 40.08
CA HIS A 349 17.03 9.50 40.01
C HIS A 349 17.93 10.09 41.12
N GLU A 350 18.06 9.40 42.25
CA GLU A 350 18.95 9.79 43.36
C GLU A 350 20.44 9.62 43.01
N HIS A 351 20.76 8.78 42.02
CA HIS A 351 22.14 8.57 41.58
C HIS A 351 22.58 9.61 40.54
N ARG A 352 23.76 10.20 40.76
CA ARG A 352 24.39 11.17 39.83
C ARG A 352 24.55 10.60 38.42
N PHE A 353 24.78 9.30 38.30
CA PHE A 353 24.86 8.61 37.03
C PHE A 353 23.55 8.66 36.25
N ALA A 354 22.40 8.47 36.91
CA ALA A 354 21.09 8.54 36.25
C ALA A 354 20.73 9.97 35.81
N GLN A 355 21.19 10.98 36.55
CA GLN A 355 21.03 12.39 36.17
C GLN A 355 21.86 12.69 34.91
N ALA A 356 23.11 12.25 34.85
CA ALA A 356 23.94 12.38 33.65
C ALA A 356 23.34 11.59 32.46
N ALA A 357 22.89 10.36 32.69
CA ALA A 357 22.29 9.51 31.66
C ALA A 357 20.98 10.10 31.10
N SER A 358 20.10 10.64 31.96
CA SER A 358 18.86 11.29 31.51
C SER A 358 19.13 12.60 30.76
N TRP A 359 20.16 13.35 31.15
CA TRP A 359 20.62 14.53 30.41
C TRP A 359 21.13 14.17 29.01
N TRP A 360 22.05 13.19 28.92
CA TRP A 360 22.56 12.69 27.65
C TRP A 360 21.48 12.07 26.78
N GLY A 361 20.56 11.30 27.36
CA GLY A 361 19.42 10.73 26.65
C GLY A 361 18.50 11.79 26.06
N CYS A 362 18.19 12.85 26.83
CA CYS A 362 17.39 13.98 26.35
C CYS A 362 18.09 14.71 25.19
N LEU A 363 19.41 14.96 25.30
CA LEU A 363 20.19 15.56 24.22
C LEU A 363 20.16 14.70 22.95
N THR A 364 20.42 13.39 23.06
CA THR A 364 20.43 12.48 21.91
C THR A 364 19.07 12.42 21.22
N LEU A 365 17.97 12.29 21.97
CA LEU A 365 16.62 12.30 21.40
C LEU A 365 16.31 13.64 20.74
N THR A 366 16.71 14.76 21.33
CA THR A 366 16.51 16.09 20.73
C THR A 366 17.21 16.19 19.38
N LEU A 367 18.47 15.74 19.28
CA LEU A 367 19.23 15.72 18.03
C LEU A 367 18.63 14.77 17.00
N LEU A 368 18.13 13.60 17.43
CA LEU A 368 17.47 12.64 16.56
C LEU A 368 16.16 13.21 15.99
N THR A 369 15.34 13.85 16.82
CA THR A 369 14.10 14.50 16.38
C THR A 369 14.40 15.67 15.43
N ALA A 370 15.43 16.47 15.70
CA ALA A 370 15.87 17.54 14.80
C ALA A 370 16.34 17.00 13.44
N ARG A 371 17.07 15.88 13.44
CA ARG A 371 17.47 15.18 12.21
C ARG A 371 16.26 14.71 11.41
N TRP A 372 15.25 14.13 12.07
CA TRP A 372 14.01 13.72 11.41
C TRP A 372 13.24 14.89 10.79
N LEU A 373 13.12 16.00 11.51
CA LEU A 373 12.51 17.23 10.99
C LEU A 373 13.21 17.71 9.71
N THR A 374 14.55 17.69 9.72
CA THR A 374 15.35 18.08 8.55
C THR A 374 15.11 17.14 7.37
N PHE A 375 15.09 15.82 7.62
CA PHE A 375 14.79 14.83 6.59
C PHE A 375 13.40 15.08 5.98
N ASN A 376 12.36 15.23 6.80
CA ASN A 376 11.01 15.48 6.31
C ASN A 376 10.91 16.79 5.51
N SER A 377 11.64 17.83 5.88
CA SER A 377 11.66 19.08 5.12
C SER A 377 12.34 18.98 3.74
N MET A 378 13.10 17.91 3.47
CA MET A 378 13.72 17.68 2.16
C MET A 378 12.83 16.87 1.22
N PHE A 379 11.85 16.12 1.75
CA PHE A 379 11.00 15.21 0.97
C PHE A 379 9.55 15.68 0.84
N LEU A 380 9.15 16.71 1.59
CA LEU A 380 7.97 17.54 1.33
C LEU A 380 8.34 18.65 0.36
#